data_AF-A0A7L3YR35-F1
#
_entry.id   AF-A0A7L3YR35-F1
#
_cell.length_a   1.000
_cell.length_b   1.000
_cell.length_c   1.000
_cell.angle_alpha   90.00
_cell.angle_beta   90.00
_cell.angle_gamma   90.00
#
_symmetry.space_group_name_H-M   'P 1'
#
loop_
_entity.id
_entity.type
_entity.pdbx_description
1 polymer ?
#
loop_
_entity_poly.entity_id
_entity_poly.type
_entity_poly.pdbx_seq_one_letter_code
_entity_poly.pdbx_strand_id
1 'polypeptide(L)'
;AGCTMLSSGLPPVFLLLTALELSWSLSDEEKKIILDGHNKYRSQVSPPAMDMLKMSWDTELEAFAQAYAEKCIWDHNKERGRRGENLFAMAPTLDLEFAVEDWNGEEKYYNLTTSTCVPGQMCGHYTQVVWASTHQIGCGAKFCEKIDGIETEDMYLLVCNYYPPGNMKGRKPYKEGPSCSQCPEGRVCVNSLCGNGNFSFVQIFSSNSMFSSLLPADALDTEELETNSDQTSMDQPTAGAPSTCLGLSLFLLPSVILVGLLL
;
A
#
# COMPACT_ATOMS: atom_id res chain seq x y z
N ALA A 1 -27.70 42.29 58.11
CA ALA A 1 -27.76 40.81 58.05
C ALA A 1 -28.69 40.42 56.91
N GLY A 2 -28.40 39.44 56.06
CA GLY A 2 -27.21 38.59 55.95
C GLY A 2 -27.52 37.56 54.86
N CYS A 3 -26.87 37.63 53.71
CA CYS A 3 -27.29 36.86 52.53
C CYS A 3 -26.64 35.47 52.53
N THR A 4 -27.45 34.42 52.59
CA THR A 4 -27.02 33.02 52.45
C THR A 4 -27.56 32.45 51.14
N MET A 5 -26.75 32.49 50.08
CA MET A 5 -26.96 31.66 48.89
C MET A 5 -26.13 30.40 49.03
N LEU A 6 -26.78 29.24 49.00
CA LEU A 6 -26.16 27.93 49.15
C LEU A 6 -25.33 27.54 47.92
N SER A 7 -24.28 26.76 48.13
CA SER A 7 -23.38 26.33 47.06
C SER A 7 -24.02 25.26 46.18
N SER A 8 -23.83 25.39 44.86
CA SER A 8 -23.78 24.24 43.96
C SER A 8 -22.62 24.44 42.99
N GLY A 9 -21.42 24.02 43.43
CA GLY A 9 -20.27 23.92 42.55
C GLY A 9 -20.51 22.85 41.50
N LEU A 10 -20.67 23.26 40.25
CA LEU A 10 -20.56 22.35 39.12
C LEU A 10 -19.09 21.92 39.00
N PRO A 11 -18.79 20.62 38.84
CA PRO A 11 -17.41 20.19 38.64
C PRO A 11 -16.88 20.80 37.34
N PRO A 12 -15.58 21.14 37.25
CA PRO A 12 -14.99 21.54 35.99
C PRO A 12 -15.10 20.35 35.04
N VAL A 13 -15.95 20.50 34.02
CA VAL A 13 -15.97 19.58 32.88
C VAL A 13 -14.58 19.65 32.28
N PHE A 14 -13.79 18.59 32.47
CA PHE A 14 -12.57 18.38 31.72
C PHE A 14 -12.98 18.33 30.26
N LEU A 15 -12.81 19.46 29.55
CA LEU A 15 -12.61 19.40 28.12
C LEU A 15 -11.33 18.58 27.93
N LEU A 16 -11.49 17.28 27.68
CA LEU A 16 -10.56 16.58 26.81
C LEU A 16 -10.69 17.27 25.46
N LEU A 17 -9.91 18.33 25.28
CA LEU A 17 -9.42 18.70 23.98
C LEU A 17 -8.53 17.53 23.58
N THR A 18 -9.13 16.51 22.96
CA THR A 18 -8.37 15.57 22.15
C THR A 18 -7.77 16.43 21.06
N ALA A 19 -6.52 16.83 21.26
CA ALA A 19 -5.71 17.29 20.16
C ALA A 19 -5.80 16.17 19.13
N LEU A 20 -6.51 16.45 18.03
CA LEU A 20 -6.34 15.68 16.83
C LEU A 20 -4.94 16.06 16.36
N GLU A 21 -3.94 15.42 16.96
CA GLU A 21 -2.60 15.47 16.43
C GLU A 21 -2.73 14.99 14.99
N LEU A 22 -2.52 15.93 14.07
CA LEU A 22 -2.38 15.64 12.67
C LEU A 22 -1.15 14.77 12.57
N SER A 23 -1.37 13.46 12.69
CA SER A 23 -0.36 12.43 12.46
C SER A 23 0.19 12.67 11.07
N TRP A 24 1.47 13.01 10.98
CA TRP A 24 2.20 13.17 9.72
C TRP A 24 2.54 11.80 9.12
N SER A 25 1.66 10.82 9.35
CA SER A 25 1.69 9.50 8.75
C SER A 25 1.34 9.60 7.28
N LEU A 26 2.05 8.83 6.47
CA LEU A 26 1.82 8.70 5.03
C LEU A 26 0.34 8.41 4.72
N SER A 27 -0.19 9.04 3.67
CA SER A 27 -1.52 8.70 3.12
C SER A 27 -1.52 7.31 2.48
N ASP A 28 -2.71 6.74 2.22
CA ASP A 28 -2.80 5.45 1.54
C ASP A 28 -2.25 5.53 0.09
N GLU A 29 -2.36 6.67 -0.57
CA GLU A 29 -1.72 6.96 -1.86
C GLU A 29 -0.18 6.97 -1.76
N GLU A 30 0.38 7.60 -0.72
CA GLU A 30 1.83 7.65 -0.47
C GLU A 30 2.41 6.27 -0.14
N LYS A 31 1.73 5.50 0.73
CA LYS A 31 2.07 4.09 1.00
C LYS A 31 2.04 3.25 -0.27
N LYS A 32 1.06 3.52 -1.15
CA LYS A 32 0.92 2.84 -2.44
C LYS A 32 2.08 3.19 -3.40
N ILE A 33 2.52 4.45 -3.49
CA ILE A 33 3.70 4.84 -4.28
C ILE A 33 4.92 4.01 -3.85
N ILE A 34 5.20 3.95 -2.54
CA ILE A 34 6.33 3.19 -2.02
C ILE A 34 6.19 1.69 -2.34
N LEU A 35 5.03 1.09 -2.05
CA LEU A 35 4.81 -0.35 -2.21
C LEU A 35 4.82 -0.80 -3.68
N ASP A 36 4.20 -0.02 -4.57
CA ASP A 36 4.17 -0.32 -5.99
C ASP A 36 5.54 -0.06 -6.63
N GLY A 37 6.27 0.98 -6.21
CA GLY A 37 7.67 1.22 -6.61
C GLY A 37 8.57 0.04 -6.26
N HIS A 38 8.51 -0.45 -5.01
CA HIS A 38 9.25 -1.64 -4.60
C HIS A 38 8.89 -2.87 -5.45
N ASN A 39 7.60 -3.14 -5.66
CA ASN A 39 7.17 -4.28 -6.47
C ASN A 39 7.53 -4.13 -7.96
N LYS A 40 7.50 -2.93 -8.52
CA LYS A 40 7.96 -2.58 -9.89
C LYS A 40 9.41 -2.99 -10.06
N TYR A 41 10.32 -2.47 -9.22
CA TYR A 41 11.75 -2.79 -9.34
C TYR A 41 12.05 -4.27 -9.08
N ARG A 42 11.43 -4.89 -8.07
CA ARG A 42 11.54 -6.34 -7.79
C ARG A 42 11.11 -7.21 -8.97
N SER A 43 10.14 -6.77 -9.78
CA SER A 43 9.66 -7.51 -10.96
C SER A 43 10.57 -7.37 -12.19
N GLN A 44 11.49 -6.40 -12.17
CA GLN A 44 12.31 -5.96 -13.30
C GLN A 44 13.81 -6.25 -13.15
N VAL A 45 14.22 -6.88 -12.04
CA VAL A 45 15.63 -7.17 -11.73
C VAL A 45 16.33 -7.96 -12.85
N SER A 46 17.60 -7.61 -13.10
CA SER A 46 18.43 -8.24 -14.12
C SER A 46 19.76 -8.73 -13.52
N PRO A 47 20.11 -10.03 -13.61
CA PRO A 47 19.32 -11.11 -14.22
C PRO A 47 18.01 -11.40 -13.46
N PRO A 48 17.01 -12.06 -14.10
CA PRO A 48 15.73 -12.34 -13.46
C PRO A 48 15.84 -13.21 -12.20
N ALA A 49 14.87 -13.04 -11.30
CA ALA A 49 14.84 -13.70 -9.99
C ALA A 49 13.79 -14.83 -9.92
N MET A 50 14.24 -16.04 -9.63
CA MET A 50 13.35 -17.22 -9.58
C MET A 50 12.44 -17.28 -8.34
N ASP A 51 12.81 -16.61 -7.25
CA ASP A 51 12.17 -16.73 -5.93
C ASP A 51 11.74 -15.39 -5.29
N MET A 52 11.66 -14.31 -6.08
CA MET A 52 11.31 -12.97 -5.61
C MET A 52 9.87 -12.91 -5.08
N LEU A 53 9.68 -12.75 -3.77
CA LEU A 53 8.34 -12.56 -3.19
C LEU A 53 7.76 -11.20 -3.57
N LYS A 54 6.44 -11.15 -3.81
CA LYS A 54 5.70 -9.88 -3.84
C LYS A 54 5.66 -9.28 -2.44
N MET A 55 6.00 -8.01 -2.30
CA MET A 55 5.87 -7.26 -1.04
C MET A 55 4.42 -6.85 -0.79
N SER A 56 4.02 -6.84 0.48
CA SER A 56 2.81 -6.20 1.00
C SER A 56 3.18 -5.15 2.07
N TRP A 57 2.29 -4.18 2.28
CA TRP A 57 2.42 -3.25 3.39
C TRP A 57 2.19 -3.96 4.73
N ASP A 58 2.86 -3.48 5.79
CA ASP A 58 2.74 -3.97 7.16
C ASP A 58 2.65 -2.78 8.13
N THR A 59 1.56 -2.72 8.90
CA THR A 59 1.25 -1.57 9.77
C THR A 59 2.06 -1.56 11.07
N GLU A 60 2.63 -2.69 11.51
CA GLU A 60 3.56 -2.72 12.64
C GLU A 60 4.94 -2.19 12.22
N LEU A 61 5.36 -2.48 10.98
CA LEU A 61 6.56 -1.87 10.40
C LEU A 61 6.37 -0.38 10.15
N GLU A 62 5.21 0.06 9.67
CA GLU A 62 4.85 1.49 9.51
C GLU A 62 4.96 2.24 10.85
N ALA A 63 4.27 1.76 11.89
CA ALA A 63 4.28 2.41 13.20
C ALA A 63 5.69 2.47 13.81
N PHE A 64 6.49 1.41 13.63
CA PHE A 64 7.87 1.38 14.10
C PHE A 64 8.79 2.35 13.34
N ALA A 65 8.61 2.45 12.02
CA ALA A 65 9.37 3.38 11.17
C ALA A 65 9.00 4.84 11.45
N GLN A 66 7.70 5.17 11.58
CA GLN A 66 7.23 6.51 11.95
C GLN A 66 7.81 6.94 13.30
N ALA A 67 7.71 6.08 14.33
CA ALA A 67 8.27 6.36 15.65
C ALA A 67 9.80 6.56 15.67
N TYR A 68 10.51 6.15 14.62
CA TYR A 68 11.92 6.49 14.42
C TYR A 68 12.11 7.78 13.60
N ALA A 69 11.33 8.01 12.55
CA ALA A 69 11.33 9.24 11.77
C ALA A 69 11.05 10.49 12.63
N GLU A 70 10.13 10.40 13.61
CA GLU A 70 9.85 11.46 14.60
C GLU A 70 11.08 11.93 15.39
N LYS A 71 12.17 11.14 15.43
CA LYS A 71 13.40 11.51 16.14
C LYS A 71 14.31 12.45 15.34
N CYS A 72 14.12 12.56 14.02
CA CYS A 72 14.95 13.37 13.12
C CYS A 72 16.46 13.06 13.25
N ILE A 73 16.86 11.78 13.20
CA ILE A 73 18.27 11.33 13.31
C ILE A 73 18.71 10.64 12.02
N TRP A 74 19.85 11.05 11.46
CA TRP A 74 20.50 10.41 10.31
C TRP A 74 21.48 9.30 10.74
N ASP A 75 20.92 8.24 11.33
CA ASP A 75 21.62 6.99 11.64
C ASP A 75 20.59 5.85 11.58
N HIS A 76 21.05 4.61 11.41
CA HIS A 76 20.15 3.46 11.46
C HIS A 76 19.68 3.17 12.89
N ASN A 77 18.40 2.81 13.04
CA ASN A 77 17.79 2.53 14.34
C ASN A 77 18.45 1.31 15.01
N LYS A 78 19.26 1.56 16.04
CA LYS A 78 20.00 0.52 16.79
C LYS A 78 19.08 -0.46 17.54
N GLU A 79 17.82 -0.09 17.74
CA GLU A 79 16.79 -0.89 18.43
C GLU A 79 15.83 -1.61 17.46
N ARG A 80 16.05 -1.53 16.13
CA ARG A 80 15.17 -2.16 15.12
C ARG A 80 15.05 -3.67 15.19
N GLY A 81 15.92 -4.34 15.96
CA GLY A 81 15.91 -5.78 16.15
C GLY A 81 16.22 -6.51 14.84
N ARG A 82 15.33 -7.42 14.44
CA ARG A 82 15.47 -8.22 13.20
C ARG A 82 14.71 -7.60 12.01
N ARG A 83 14.65 -6.27 11.91
CA ARG A 83 14.11 -5.55 10.75
C ARG A 83 15.25 -5.05 9.86
N GLY A 84 15.06 -5.15 8.55
CA GLY A 84 15.84 -4.37 7.59
C GLY A 84 15.42 -2.91 7.64
N GLU A 85 16.23 -2.02 7.06
CA GLU A 85 15.97 -0.58 7.14
C GLU A 85 16.69 0.18 6.03
N ASN A 86 15.97 1.08 5.36
CA ASN A 86 16.52 2.10 4.46
C ASN A 86 16.09 3.49 4.98
N LEU A 87 16.97 4.48 4.86
CA LEU A 87 16.70 5.88 5.17
C LEU A 87 16.84 6.73 3.90
N PHE A 88 16.06 7.82 3.82
CA PHE A 88 16.22 8.85 2.80
C PHE A 88 15.96 10.22 3.41
N ALA A 89 16.78 11.21 3.06
CA ALA A 89 16.57 12.61 3.46
C ALA A 89 16.39 13.46 2.19
N MET A 90 15.28 14.19 2.11
CA MET A 90 14.90 14.94 0.89
C MET A 90 14.34 16.33 1.21
N ALA A 91 14.56 17.27 0.30
CA ALA A 91 14.04 18.63 0.36
C ALA A 91 13.84 19.18 -1.06
N PRO A 92 12.92 20.14 -1.29
CA PRO A 92 12.02 20.76 -0.30
C PRO A 92 10.70 20.00 -0.08
N THR A 93 10.43 18.94 -0.86
CA THR A 93 9.17 18.19 -0.85
C THR A 93 9.41 16.71 -0.60
N LEU A 94 8.40 16.02 -0.05
CA LEU A 94 8.39 14.57 0.09
C LEU A 94 8.13 13.91 -1.28
N ASP A 95 9.20 13.54 -1.99
CA ASP A 95 9.16 12.79 -3.25
C ASP A 95 9.46 11.30 -3.01
N LEU A 96 8.40 10.54 -2.80
CA LEU A 96 8.47 9.10 -2.51
C LEU A 96 8.80 8.24 -3.72
N GLU A 97 8.48 8.70 -4.95
CA GLU A 97 8.87 7.96 -6.16
C GLU A 97 10.39 8.08 -6.36
N PHE A 98 10.94 9.30 -6.25
CA PHE A 98 12.37 9.54 -6.32
C PHE A 98 13.16 8.80 -5.23
N ALA A 99 12.68 8.78 -3.97
CA ALA A 99 13.36 8.07 -2.89
C ALA A 99 13.51 6.56 -3.14
N VAL A 100 12.47 5.91 -3.68
CA VAL A 100 12.52 4.48 -4.03
C VAL A 100 13.31 4.24 -5.33
N GLU A 101 13.26 5.17 -6.29
CA GLU A 101 14.09 5.13 -7.49
C GLU A 101 15.58 5.24 -7.18
N ASP A 102 16.01 6.17 -6.33
CA ASP A 102 17.43 6.38 -5.98
C ASP A 102 17.99 5.19 -5.18
N TRP A 103 17.23 4.68 -4.19
CA TRP A 103 17.55 3.43 -3.51
C TRP A 103 17.74 2.27 -4.49
N ASN A 104 16.88 2.12 -5.50
CA ASN A 104 17.06 1.09 -6.53
C ASN A 104 18.22 1.42 -7.48
N GLY A 105 18.46 2.71 -7.76
CA GLY A 105 19.48 3.23 -8.66
C GLY A 105 20.92 2.91 -8.25
N GLU A 106 21.15 2.46 -7.02
CA GLU A 106 22.39 1.83 -6.58
C GLU A 106 22.73 0.53 -7.35
N GLU A 107 21.76 -0.10 -8.04
CA GLU A 107 21.96 -1.29 -8.90
C GLU A 107 23.18 -1.17 -9.81
N LYS A 108 23.39 0.02 -10.40
CA LYS A 108 24.51 0.34 -11.31
C LYS A 108 25.90 0.14 -10.67
N TYR A 109 25.98 0.03 -9.35
CA TYR A 109 27.20 -0.20 -8.59
C TYR A 109 27.28 -1.62 -7.99
N TYR A 110 26.24 -2.44 -8.14
CA TYR A 110 26.19 -3.78 -7.55
C TYR A 110 26.44 -4.88 -8.58
N ASN A 111 27.41 -5.75 -8.31
CA ASN A 111 27.62 -6.96 -9.09
C ASN A 111 26.99 -8.15 -8.37
N LEU A 112 25.88 -8.67 -8.89
CA LEU A 112 25.17 -9.81 -8.32
C LEU A 112 26.02 -11.09 -8.36
N THR A 113 26.71 -11.35 -9.47
CA THR A 113 27.52 -12.57 -9.68
C THR A 113 28.55 -12.74 -8.57
N THR A 114 29.33 -11.69 -8.27
CA THR A 114 30.35 -11.67 -7.21
C THR A 114 29.80 -11.26 -5.84
N SER A 115 28.57 -10.73 -5.78
CA SER A 115 27.93 -10.19 -4.57
C SER A 115 28.71 -9.03 -3.95
N THR A 116 29.24 -8.14 -4.79
CA THR A 116 30.09 -7.00 -4.38
C THR A 116 29.54 -5.66 -4.85
N CYS A 117 29.60 -4.65 -4.00
CA CYS A 117 29.43 -3.25 -4.39
C CYS A 117 30.76 -2.66 -4.91
N VAL A 118 30.70 -1.71 -5.84
CA VAL A 118 31.87 -0.93 -6.28
C VAL A 118 32.48 -0.19 -5.08
N PRO A 119 33.82 -0.19 -4.90
CA PRO A 119 34.46 0.50 -3.78
C PRO A 119 34.08 1.99 -3.70
N GLY A 120 33.68 2.44 -2.50
CA GLY A 120 33.25 3.82 -2.25
C GLY A 120 31.82 4.15 -2.70
N GLN A 121 31.07 3.18 -3.24
CA GLN A 121 29.66 3.34 -3.59
C GLN A 121 28.76 2.68 -2.53
N MET A 122 27.49 3.05 -2.54
CA MET A 122 26.44 2.39 -1.75
C MET A 122 25.67 1.40 -2.65
N CYS A 123 25.32 0.25 -2.07
CA CYS A 123 24.47 -0.78 -2.69
C CYS A 123 23.49 -1.42 -1.68
N GLY A 124 23.47 -0.89 -0.45
CA GLY A 124 22.72 -1.46 0.67
C GLY A 124 21.22 -1.23 0.53
N HIS A 125 20.82 -0.09 -0.02
CA HIS A 125 19.43 0.24 -0.22
C HIS A 125 18.84 -0.59 -1.36
N TYR A 126 19.53 -0.68 -2.51
CA TYR A 126 19.12 -1.54 -3.63
C TYR A 126 18.99 -3.00 -3.17
N THR A 127 20.04 -3.55 -2.55
CA THR A 127 20.02 -4.97 -2.15
C THR A 127 18.90 -5.27 -1.15
N GLN A 128 18.47 -4.31 -0.32
CA GLN A 128 17.30 -4.46 0.53
C GLN A 128 15.97 -4.35 -0.26
N VAL A 129 15.84 -3.42 -1.20
CA VAL A 129 14.66 -3.30 -2.09
C VAL A 129 14.41 -4.60 -2.84
N VAL A 130 15.47 -5.20 -3.41
CA VAL A 130 15.39 -6.43 -4.22
C VAL A 130 15.65 -7.72 -3.43
N TRP A 131 15.57 -7.69 -2.09
CA TRP A 131 15.80 -8.89 -1.28
C TRP A 131 14.63 -9.88 -1.38
N ALA A 132 14.81 -11.03 -2.03
CA ALA A 132 13.74 -11.96 -2.42
C ALA A 132 12.87 -12.44 -1.25
N SER A 133 13.47 -12.77 -0.10
CA SER A 133 12.73 -13.25 1.07
C SER A 133 11.99 -12.15 1.84
N THR A 134 12.37 -10.89 1.67
CA THR A 134 11.69 -9.74 2.28
C THR A 134 10.38 -9.51 1.55
N HIS A 135 9.27 -9.53 2.27
CA HIS A 135 7.93 -9.45 1.68
C HIS A 135 6.95 -8.60 2.49
N GLN A 136 7.41 -8.01 3.60
CA GLN A 136 6.71 -6.97 4.34
C GLN A 136 7.56 -5.71 4.35
N ILE A 137 6.91 -4.57 4.13
CA ILE A 137 7.49 -3.23 4.24
C ILE A 137 6.50 -2.33 4.98
N GLY A 138 7.00 -1.44 5.82
CA GLY A 138 6.23 -0.32 6.34
C GLY A 138 7.17 0.86 6.58
N CYS A 139 6.70 2.05 6.25
CA CYS A 139 7.52 3.26 6.28
C CYS A 139 6.80 4.39 7.01
N GLY A 140 7.59 5.30 7.57
CA GLY A 140 7.11 6.55 8.13
C GLY A 140 7.99 7.70 7.67
N ALA A 141 7.41 8.90 7.61
CA ALA A 141 8.10 10.10 7.15
C ALA A 141 7.87 11.25 8.14
N LYS A 142 8.87 12.13 8.28
CA LYS A 142 8.79 13.29 9.16
C LYS A 142 9.45 14.50 8.50
N PHE A 143 8.74 15.63 8.47
CA PHE A 143 9.39 16.92 8.25
C PHE A 143 10.17 17.32 9.51
N CYS A 144 11.45 17.63 9.32
CA CYS A 144 12.42 17.97 10.33
C CYS A 144 13.06 19.31 9.97
N GLU A 145 12.83 20.35 10.79
CA GLU A 145 13.56 21.63 10.70
C GLU A 145 15.08 21.38 10.73
N LYS A 146 15.51 20.38 11.50
CA LYS A 146 16.89 19.89 11.54
C LYS A 146 16.92 18.36 11.68
N ILE A 147 17.81 17.70 10.95
CA ILE A 147 18.13 16.28 11.12
C ILE A 147 19.52 16.15 11.76
N ASP A 148 19.60 15.49 12.91
CA ASP A 148 20.88 15.21 13.58
C ASP A 148 21.77 14.32 12.71
N GLY A 149 22.89 14.87 12.25
CA GLY A 149 23.85 14.22 11.35
C GLY A 149 23.86 14.75 9.91
N ILE A 150 22.97 15.70 9.57
CA ILE A 150 22.95 16.43 8.30
C ILE A 150 23.07 17.94 8.58
N GLU A 151 23.80 18.68 7.74
CA GLU A 151 23.96 20.15 7.88
C GLU A 151 22.81 20.95 7.25
N THR A 152 22.13 20.37 6.26
CA THR A 152 20.95 20.95 5.59
C THR A 152 19.73 20.91 6.51
N GLU A 153 19.04 22.04 6.61
CA GLU A 153 17.81 22.25 7.39
C GLU A 153 16.55 22.05 6.50
N ASP A 154 15.37 22.02 7.13
CA ASP A 154 14.05 21.90 6.47
C ASP A 154 13.91 20.69 5.52
N MET A 155 14.19 19.49 6.04
CA MET A 155 14.19 18.24 5.27
C MET A 155 13.12 17.25 5.73
N TYR A 156 12.61 16.44 4.81
CA TYR A 156 11.86 15.23 5.13
C TYR A 156 12.81 14.05 5.35
N LEU A 157 12.70 13.40 6.50
CA LEU A 157 13.31 12.09 6.78
C LEU A 157 12.28 10.99 6.51
N LEU A 158 12.53 10.14 5.52
CA LEU A 158 11.81 8.90 5.26
C LEU A 158 12.58 7.73 5.86
N VAL A 159 11.89 6.88 6.62
CA VAL A 159 12.40 5.61 7.16
C VAL A 159 11.51 4.49 6.65
N CYS A 160 12.09 3.46 6.02
CA CYS A 160 11.37 2.25 5.63
C CYS A 160 11.96 1.04 6.35
N ASN A 161 11.13 0.30 7.09
CA ASN A 161 11.52 -0.97 7.71
C ASN A 161 10.99 -2.17 6.93
N TYR A 162 11.77 -3.25 6.96
CA TYR A 162 11.60 -4.42 6.10
C TYR A 162 11.59 -5.72 6.92
N TYR A 163 10.70 -6.66 6.58
CA TYR A 163 10.69 -7.99 7.20
C TYR A 163 10.43 -9.14 6.20
N PRO A 164 11.06 -10.32 6.40
CA PRO A 164 12.33 -10.55 7.11
C PRO A 164 13.45 -9.61 6.64
N PRO A 165 14.53 -9.43 7.43
CA PRO A 165 15.58 -8.46 7.11
C PRO A 165 16.40 -8.95 5.90
N GLY A 166 16.79 -8.03 5.04
CA GLY A 166 17.71 -8.28 3.94
C GLY A 166 19.18 -8.22 4.38
N ASN A 167 20.06 -8.01 3.40
CA ASN A 167 21.47 -7.68 3.54
C ASN A 167 22.27 -8.63 4.46
N MET A 168 21.89 -9.90 4.45
CA MET A 168 22.59 -10.95 5.22
C MET A 168 23.99 -11.18 4.66
N LYS A 169 25.01 -10.99 5.51
CA LYS A 169 26.43 -11.16 5.16
C LYS A 169 26.68 -12.51 4.46
N GLY A 170 27.29 -12.46 3.28
CA GLY A 170 27.62 -13.63 2.48
C GLY A 170 26.45 -14.27 1.72
N ARG A 171 25.33 -13.55 1.55
CA ARG A 171 24.17 -13.98 0.74
C ARG A 171 23.85 -12.97 -0.36
N LYS A 172 23.37 -13.47 -1.50
CA LYS A 172 22.78 -12.66 -2.58
C LYS A 172 21.39 -12.17 -2.17
N PRO A 173 20.91 -11.05 -2.74
CA PRO A 173 19.54 -10.57 -2.51
C PRO A 173 18.48 -11.55 -3.05
N TYR A 174 18.73 -12.22 -4.16
CA TYR A 174 17.81 -13.19 -4.79
C TYR A 174 18.58 -14.31 -5.51
N LYS A 175 17.87 -15.37 -5.92
CA LYS A 175 18.44 -16.41 -6.79
C LYS A 175 18.18 -16.10 -8.26
N GLU A 176 19.22 -16.26 -9.07
CA GLU A 176 19.21 -16.02 -10.52
C GLU A 176 18.49 -17.16 -11.27
N GLY A 177 17.54 -16.83 -12.15
CA GLY A 177 16.85 -17.79 -13.00
C GLY A 177 15.51 -17.28 -13.52
N PRO A 178 14.79 -18.04 -14.36
CA PRO A 178 13.51 -17.62 -14.91
C PRO A 178 12.53 -17.18 -13.81
N SER A 179 11.89 -16.03 -13.99
CA SER A 179 11.00 -15.44 -12.99
C SER A 179 9.96 -16.45 -12.49
N CYS A 180 9.73 -16.46 -11.17
CA CYS A 180 8.80 -17.38 -10.49
C CYS A 180 9.13 -18.89 -10.56
N SER A 181 10.24 -19.32 -11.17
CA SER A 181 10.55 -20.76 -11.32
C SER A 181 10.87 -21.50 -10.00
N GLN A 182 11.05 -20.78 -8.89
CA GLN A 182 11.16 -21.32 -7.54
C GLN A 182 10.30 -20.54 -6.53
N CYS A 183 9.06 -20.19 -6.89
CA CYS A 183 8.13 -19.65 -5.91
C CYS A 183 7.88 -20.64 -4.74
N PRO A 184 7.82 -20.18 -3.49
CA PRO A 184 7.44 -21.03 -2.35
C PRO A 184 6.03 -21.60 -2.49
N GLU A 185 5.78 -22.72 -1.80
CA GLU A 185 4.48 -23.38 -1.79
C GLU A 185 3.34 -22.42 -1.40
N GLY A 186 2.20 -22.53 -2.07
CA GLY A 186 1.05 -21.64 -1.89
C GLY A 186 1.16 -20.27 -2.57
N ARG A 187 2.30 -19.92 -3.19
CA ARG A 187 2.47 -18.71 -4.02
C ARG A 187 2.23 -19.01 -5.50
N VAL A 188 1.75 -18.01 -6.23
CA VAL A 188 1.61 -18.04 -7.69
C VAL A 188 2.41 -16.90 -8.32
N CYS A 189 2.74 -17.02 -9.60
CA CYS A 189 3.40 -15.94 -10.32
C CYS A 189 2.41 -14.82 -10.65
N VAL A 190 2.72 -13.59 -10.21
CA VAL A 190 1.98 -12.37 -10.51
C VAL A 190 2.99 -11.32 -10.92
N ASN A 191 3.02 -10.95 -12.20
CA ASN A 191 3.94 -9.95 -12.76
C ASN A 191 5.41 -10.22 -12.35
N SER A 192 5.94 -11.40 -12.66
CA SER A 192 7.30 -11.86 -12.29
C SER A 192 7.57 -12.03 -10.78
N LEU A 193 6.58 -11.85 -9.90
CA LEU A 193 6.71 -11.98 -8.44
C LEU A 193 5.91 -13.15 -7.89
N CYS A 194 6.43 -13.78 -6.84
CA CYS A 194 5.75 -14.83 -6.08
C CYS A 194 4.73 -14.23 -5.10
N GLY A 195 3.52 -13.99 -5.61
CA GLY A 195 2.40 -13.39 -4.88
C GLY A 195 1.45 -14.41 -4.28
N ASN A 196 0.55 -13.95 -3.41
CA ASN A 196 -0.61 -14.74 -3.00
C ASN A 196 -1.57 -14.83 -4.19
N GLY A 197 -1.93 -16.05 -4.59
CA GLY A 197 -2.94 -16.27 -5.61
C GLY A 197 -4.34 -16.24 -5.00
N ASN A 198 -5.26 -15.47 -5.59
CA ASN A 198 -6.68 -15.71 -5.35
C ASN A 198 -7.04 -17.03 -6.04
N PHE A 199 -7.15 -18.11 -5.26
CA PHE A 199 -7.88 -19.32 -5.66
C PHE A 199 -9.39 -19.05 -5.66
N SER A 200 -9.83 -18.06 -6.44
CA SER A 200 -11.22 -17.88 -6.81
C SER A 200 -11.60 -18.98 -7.80
N PHE A 201 -11.92 -20.16 -7.27
CA PHE A 201 -12.51 -21.32 -7.96
C PHE A 201 -12.36 -21.31 -9.49
N VAL A 202 -11.13 -21.47 -9.99
CA VAL A 202 -10.96 -21.92 -11.37
C VAL A 202 -11.44 -23.36 -11.39
N GLN A 203 -12.61 -23.53 -11.99
CA GLN A 203 -13.37 -24.76 -12.10
C GLN A 203 -12.43 -25.94 -12.44
N ILE A 204 -12.40 -26.97 -11.59
CA ILE A 204 -11.52 -28.13 -11.80
C ILE A 204 -12.07 -28.94 -12.98
N PHE A 205 -11.63 -28.58 -14.18
CA PHE A 205 -11.74 -29.39 -15.39
C PHE A 205 -10.36 -29.55 -16.04
N SER A 206 -9.42 -30.10 -15.26
CA SER A 206 -8.23 -30.74 -15.82
C SER A 206 -8.47 -32.25 -15.95
N SER A 207 -8.76 -32.66 -17.18
CA SER A 207 -8.09 -33.79 -17.83
C SER A 207 -7.96 -35.12 -17.06
N ASN A 208 -9.09 -35.79 -16.77
CA ASN A 208 -9.06 -37.24 -16.54
C ASN A 208 -9.38 -38.01 -17.82
N SER A 209 -8.32 -38.29 -18.59
CA SER A 209 -8.33 -39.24 -19.70
C SER A 209 -8.37 -40.69 -19.18
N MET A 210 -9.51 -41.14 -18.65
CA MET A 210 -9.89 -42.56 -18.55
C MET A 210 -11.37 -42.68 -18.15
N PHE A 211 -12.27 -42.80 -19.12
CA PHE A 211 -13.31 -43.84 -19.18
C PHE A 211 -14.02 -43.74 -20.53
N SER A 212 -13.72 -44.67 -21.43
CA SER A 212 -14.50 -44.89 -22.64
C SER A 212 -15.43 -46.09 -22.42
N SER A 213 -16.52 -46.12 -23.20
CA SER A 213 -17.57 -47.14 -23.28
C SER A 213 -18.41 -47.44 -22.00
N LEU A 214 -19.68 -47.03 -22.06
CA LEU A 214 -20.86 -47.93 -22.20
C LEU A 214 -22.12 -47.12 -22.56
N LEU A 215 -23.06 -47.78 -23.25
CA LEU A 215 -24.21 -47.24 -24.05
C LEU A 215 -25.47 -46.95 -23.19
N PRO A 216 -26.64 -46.47 -23.74
CA PRO A 216 -27.02 -46.15 -25.13
C PRO A 216 -27.68 -44.77 -25.34
N ALA A 217 -28.15 -44.50 -26.57
CA ALA A 217 -28.95 -43.34 -26.96
C ALA A 217 -30.46 -43.53 -26.68
N ASP A 218 -31.15 -42.46 -26.28
CA ASP A 218 -32.45 -42.02 -26.83
C ASP A 218 -32.95 -40.71 -26.15
N ALA A 219 -33.96 -40.05 -26.76
CA ALA A 219 -34.61 -38.77 -26.40
C ALA A 219 -33.71 -37.51 -26.59
N LEU A 220 -33.91 -36.63 -27.60
CA LEU A 220 -35.13 -35.90 -28.02
C LEU A 220 -35.62 -35.00 -26.85
N ASP A 221 -35.53 -33.67 -26.90
CA ASP A 221 -36.26 -32.84 -27.87
C ASP A 221 -35.61 -31.47 -28.18
N THR A 222 -36.20 -30.80 -29.18
CA THR A 222 -35.84 -29.46 -29.69
C THR A 222 -36.25 -28.31 -28.78
N GLU A 223 -35.52 -27.19 -28.81
CA GLU A 223 -36.08 -25.89 -29.22
C GLU A 223 -34.98 -24.89 -29.61
N GLU A 224 -35.18 -24.20 -30.73
CA GLU A 224 -34.40 -23.01 -31.12
C GLU A 224 -34.97 -21.78 -30.41
N LEU A 225 -34.16 -20.75 -30.15
CA LEU A 225 -34.68 -19.38 -30.21
C LEU A 225 -33.60 -18.40 -30.70
N GLU A 226 -34.02 -17.48 -31.55
CA GLU A 226 -33.17 -16.74 -32.48
C GLU A 226 -32.54 -15.45 -31.90
N THR A 227 -31.53 -14.96 -32.62
CA THR A 227 -30.94 -13.63 -32.49
C THR A 227 -31.65 -12.60 -33.35
N ASN A 228 -32.09 -11.47 -32.78
CA ASN A 228 -32.11 -10.10 -33.36
C ASN A 228 -32.69 -9.13 -32.31
N SER A 229 -32.13 -7.97 -31.97
CA SER A 229 -31.65 -6.80 -32.74
C SER A 229 -32.73 -5.75 -33.05
N ASP A 230 -32.41 -4.51 -32.68
CA ASP A 230 -32.86 -3.22 -33.23
C ASP A 230 -34.19 -2.54 -32.80
N GLN A 231 -33.98 -1.39 -32.13
CA GLN A 231 -34.42 -0.02 -32.51
C GLN A 231 -35.85 0.53 -32.27
N THR A 232 -35.84 1.66 -31.54
CA THR A 232 -36.43 2.99 -31.84
C THR A 232 -37.80 3.47 -31.31
N SER A 233 -37.74 4.75 -30.88
CA SER A 233 -38.72 5.87 -30.93
C SER A 233 -39.96 5.95 -30.02
N MET A 234 -39.87 6.88 -29.06
CA MET A 234 -40.77 8.03 -28.77
C MET A 234 -42.25 7.98 -29.22
N ASP A 235 -43.20 8.20 -28.29
CA ASP A 235 -43.85 9.53 -28.14
C ASP A 235 -44.76 9.65 -26.87
N GLN A 236 -45.11 10.90 -26.51
CA GLN A 236 -46.00 11.35 -25.41
C GLN A 236 -47.24 12.07 -26.03
N PRO A 237 -48.17 12.73 -25.29
CA PRO A 237 -48.74 12.55 -23.94
C PRO A 237 -50.30 12.53 -23.93
N THR A 238 -50.96 12.45 -22.77
CA THR A 238 -52.19 13.26 -22.47
C THR A 238 -52.52 13.27 -20.96
N ALA A 239 -53.39 14.19 -20.53
CA ALA A 239 -53.46 14.68 -19.14
C ALA A 239 -54.74 14.33 -18.35
N GLY A 240 -54.68 14.50 -17.02
CA GLY A 240 -55.85 14.50 -16.13
C GLY A 240 -55.52 14.89 -14.69
N ALA A 241 -56.08 16.01 -14.21
CA ALA A 241 -56.07 16.46 -12.81
C ALA A 241 -57.53 16.67 -12.34
N PRO A 242 -57.85 16.72 -11.03
CA PRO A 242 -57.64 17.95 -10.25
C PRO A 242 -57.25 17.77 -8.74
N SER A 243 -56.95 18.91 -8.09
CA SER A 243 -56.55 19.13 -6.68
C SER A 243 -57.64 18.73 -5.64
N THR A 244 -57.43 18.60 -4.32
CA THR A 244 -56.55 19.27 -3.30
C THR A 244 -56.30 18.29 -2.10
N CYS A 245 -55.65 18.55 -0.94
CA CYS A 245 -54.99 19.72 -0.33
C CYS A 245 -54.01 19.33 0.83
N LEU A 246 -53.26 20.32 1.34
CA LEU A 246 -52.66 20.50 2.70
C LEU A 246 -51.92 19.36 3.44
N GLY A 247 -50.63 19.60 3.74
CA GLY A 247 -49.85 18.90 4.77
C GLY A 247 -48.37 19.33 4.79
N LEU A 248 -48.01 20.35 5.59
CA LEU A 248 -46.60 20.74 5.78
C LEU A 248 -45.91 19.79 6.78
N SER A 249 -44.73 19.28 6.42
CA SER A 249 -43.79 18.64 7.35
C SER A 249 -42.37 19.09 7.05
N LEU A 250 -41.81 19.90 7.95
CA LEU A 250 -40.45 20.46 7.82
C LEU A 250 -39.44 19.45 8.36
N PHE A 251 -38.60 18.85 7.50
CA PHE A 251 -37.45 18.07 7.95
C PHE A 251 -36.17 18.91 7.83
N LEU A 252 -35.46 19.05 8.95
CA LEU A 252 -34.24 19.83 9.08
C LEU A 252 -33.04 19.04 8.51
N LEU A 253 -32.33 19.64 7.56
CA LEU A 253 -31.00 19.19 7.13
C LEU A 253 -29.94 19.90 7.99
N PRO A 254 -28.94 19.19 8.54
CA PRO A 254 -27.82 19.83 9.22
C PRO A 254 -26.89 20.54 8.23
N SER A 255 -26.57 21.79 8.56
CA SER A 255 -25.85 22.79 7.77
C SER A 255 -24.52 22.35 7.17
N VAL A 256 -24.35 22.60 5.87
CA VAL A 256 -23.03 22.83 5.28
C VAL A 256 -22.59 24.24 5.68
N ILE A 257 -21.46 24.37 6.39
CA ILE A 257 -20.88 25.68 6.72
C ILE A 257 -19.65 25.91 5.83
N LEU A 258 -19.78 26.91 4.96
CA LEU A 258 -18.69 27.55 4.23
C LEU A 258 -18.06 28.62 5.12
N VAL A 259 -16.74 28.58 5.34
CA VAL A 259 -15.96 29.72 5.83
C VAL A 259 -14.79 29.93 4.87
N GLY A 260 -14.69 31.14 4.33
CA GLY A 260 -13.69 31.52 3.33
C GLY A 260 -12.42 32.14 3.92
N LEU A 261 -11.53 32.53 3.00
CA LEU A 261 -10.26 33.21 3.23
C LEU A 261 -10.38 34.44 4.13
N LEU A 262 -9.36 34.69 4.97
CA LEU A 262 -8.73 36.01 5.13
C LEU A 262 -7.48 35.95 6.03
N LEU A 263 -6.32 35.65 5.42
CA LEU A 263 -5.02 36.35 5.54
C LEU A 263 -3.93 35.54 4.82
#